data_AF-A0A433EB72-F1
#
_entry.id   AF-A0A433EB72-F1
#
_cell.length_a   1.000
_cell.length_b   1.000
_cell.length_c   1.000
_cell.angle_alpha   90.00
_cell.angle_beta   90.00
_cell.angle_gamma   90.00
#
_symmetry.space_group_name_H-M   'P 1'
#
loop_
_entity.id
_entity.type
_entity.pdbx_description
1 polymer ?
#
loop_
_entity_poly.entity_id
_entity_poly.type
_entity_poly.pdbx_seq_one_letter_code
_entity_poly.pdbx_strand_id
1 'polypeptide(L)'
;MSSAHTPSNSRPDSSGHSPTPVPEASPETEVEYSQVRIRRAPSIPAFMILGLVVGLIVAFVSVWFGSGNPSYTFEAVFGVIAVIFGAVGTALGALLGLWLDRRSVKKARIARVEPED
;
A
#
# COMPACT_ATOMS: atom_id res chain seq x y z
N MET A 1 -16.20 -28.19 54.99
CA MET A 1 -15.95 -27.25 56.11
C MET A 1 -14.44 -27.27 56.35
N SER A 2 -13.65 -26.54 55.55
CA SER A 2 -13.16 -25.16 55.80
C SER A 2 -12.71 -24.92 57.25
N SER A 3 -11.40 -24.90 57.44
CA SER A 3 -10.69 -24.05 58.42
C SER A 3 -9.26 -23.86 57.91
N ALA A 4 -8.98 -22.67 57.39
CA ALA A 4 -7.64 -22.17 57.13
C ALA A 4 -7.03 -21.66 58.44
N HIS A 5 -5.72 -21.84 58.63
CA HIS A 5 -4.94 -21.00 59.53
C HIS A 5 -3.50 -20.85 59.03
N THR A 6 -3.12 -19.59 58.86
CA THR A 6 -1.80 -19.06 58.54
C THR A 6 -0.98 -18.84 59.82
N PRO A 7 0.35 -19.00 59.78
CA PRO A 7 1.28 -18.17 60.55
C PRO A 7 2.13 -17.35 59.56
N SER A 8 1.98 -16.02 59.50
CA SER A 8 2.69 -15.01 60.29
C SER A 8 4.17 -15.33 60.46
N ASN A 9 5.02 -14.62 59.71
CA ASN A 9 6.35 -14.31 60.22
C ASN A 9 6.77 -12.90 59.81
N SER A 10 6.89 -12.08 60.84
CA SER A 10 7.32 -10.69 60.81
C SER A 10 8.82 -10.58 60.61
N ARG A 11 9.17 -9.58 59.80
CA ARG A 11 10.49 -9.01 59.49
C ARG A 11 11.31 -8.66 60.75
N PRO A 12 12.66 -8.74 60.70
CA PRO A 12 13.49 -7.88 61.53
C PRO A 12 14.06 -6.72 60.71
N ASP A 13 13.94 -5.54 61.30
CA ASP A 13 14.55 -4.30 60.87
C ASP A 13 16.08 -4.35 60.98
N SER A 14 16.76 -3.73 60.02
CA SER A 14 18.16 -3.34 60.12
C SER A 14 18.30 -1.98 59.45
N SER A 15 18.23 -0.94 60.28
CA SER A 15 18.56 0.44 59.95
C SER A 15 20.08 0.62 59.85
N GLY A 16 20.54 1.21 58.75
CA GLY A 16 21.94 1.57 58.55
C GLY A 16 22.17 2.48 57.35
N HIS A 17 22.17 3.79 57.62
CA HIS A 17 22.89 4.87 56.91
C HIS A 17 22.51 5.29 55.48
N SER A 18 22.46 6.62 55.30
CA SER A 18 22.00 7.41 54.14
C SER A 18 23.05 7.56 53.01
N PRO A 19 22.84 8.47 52.03
CA PRO A 19 22.59 8.20 50.61
C PRO A 19 23.84 8.30 49.71
N THR A 20 23.86 7.60 48.58
CA THR A 20 24.83 7.85 47.49
C THR A 20 24.06 8.33 46.26
N PRO A 21 24.37 9.50 45.66
CA PRO A 21 23.65 10.02 44.50
C PRO A 21 24.40 9.65 43.21
N VAL A 22 23.91 8.68 42.43
CA VAL A 22 24.36 8.46 41.04
C VAL A 22 23.32 7.59 40.30
N PRO A 23 23.24 7.65 38.98
CA PRO A 23 22.60 8.66 38.16
C PRO A 23 21.33 8.11 37.48
N GLU A 24 20.46 9.03 37.12
CA GLU A 24 19.29 8.90 36.25
C GLU A 24 19.52 7.92 35.08
N ALA A 25 19.11 6.66 35.25
CA ALA A 25 19.02 5.70 34.17
C ALA A 25 17.72 5.98 33.41
N SER A 26 17.90 6.86 32.42
CA SER A 26 17.11 7.13 31.22
C SER A 26 15.78 6.35 31.07
N PRO A 27 14.65 7.01 30.77
CA PRO A 27 13.42 6.30 30.45
C PRO A 27 13.72 5.37 29.28
N GLU A 28 13.55 4.07 29.49
CA GLU A 28 13.42 3.10 28.41
C GLU A 28 12.17 3.50 27.63
N THR A 29 12.36 4.38 26.66
CA THR A 29 11.37 4.64 25.63
C THR A 29 11.24 3.32 24.89
N GLU A 30 10.20 2.56 25.23
CA GLU A 30 9.70 1.45 24.43
C GLU A 30 9.33 2.02 23.07
N VAL A 31 10.31 2.04 22.16
CA VAL A 31 10.12 2.54 20.80
C VAL A 31 9.24 1.50 20.11
N GLU A 32 7.95 1.76 20.06
CA GLU A 32 6.99 0.98 19.29
C GLU A 32 7.39 1.09 17.82
N TYR A 33 8.13 0.08 17.35
CA TYR A 33 8.55 -0.06 15.96
C TYR A 33 7.32 -0.26 15.06
N SER A 34 6.67 0.83 14.67
CA SER A 34 5.63 0.80 13.66
C SER A 34 6.28 0.54 12.30
N GLN A 35 6.35 -0.74 11.91
CA GLN A 35 6.79 -1.16 10.58
C GLN A 35 5.89 -0.57 9.51
N VAL A 36 6.24 0.60 8.98
CA VAL A 36 5.59 1.18 7.80
C VAL A 36 6.04 0.38 6.58
N ARG A 37 5.23 -0.61 6.20
CA ARG A 37 5.46 -1.42 5.00
C ARG A 37 5.22 -0.55 3.77
N ILE A 38 6.24 0.19 3.31
CA ILE A 38 6.18 0.91 2.03
C ILE A 38 6.23 -0.14 0.92
N ARG A 39 5.07 -0.70 0.58
CA ARG A 39 4.92 -1.53 -0.61
C ARG A 39 4.76 -0.57 -1.79
N ARG A 40 5.81 -0.35 -2.58
CA ARG A 40 5.63 0.18 -3.94
C ARG A 40 4.96 -0.90 -4.79
N ALA A 41 3.64 -1.03 -4.65
CA ALA A 41 2.84 -1.84 -5.55
C ALA A 41 2.73 -1.09 -6.89
N PRO A 42 3.09 -1.70 -8.04
CA PRO A 42 2.74 -1.17 -9.35
C PRO A 42 1.22 -0.99 -9.43
N SER A 43 0.78 0.22 -9.75
CA SER A 43 -0.65 0.54 -9.75
C SER A 43 -1.33 0.01 -11.01
N ILE A 44 -2.07 -1.10 -10.89
CA ILE A 44 -3.02 -1.57 -11.92
C ILE A 44 -3.89 -0.42 -12.47
N PRO A 45 -4.41 0.50 -11.63
CA PRO A 45 -5.19 1.64 -12.13
C PRO A 45 -4.43 2.54 -13.12
N ALA A 46 -3.11 2.71 -12.96
CA ALA A 46 -2.32 3.53 -13.90
C ALA A 46 -2.27 2.89 -15.30
N PHE A 47 -2.14 1.55 -15.36
CA PHE A 47 -2.15 0.85 -16.65
C PHE A 47 -3.54 0.83 -17.29
N MET A 48 -4.61 0.75 -16.48
CA MET A 48 -5.99 0.90 -16.97
C MET A 48 -6.21 2.27 -17.62
N ILE A 49 -5.79 3.34 -16.94
CA ILE A 49 -5.90 4.72 -17.44
C ILE A 49 -5.08 4.89 -18.73
N LEU A 50 -3.84 4.37 -18.75
CA LEU A 50 -3.02 4.42 -19.96
C LEU A 50 -3.70 3.71 -21.14
N GLY A 51 -4.24 2.51 -20.89
CA GLY A 51 -4.99 1.75 -21.89
C GLY A 51 -6.25 2.49 -22.39
N LEU A 52 -6.99 3.13 -21.48
CA LEU A 52 -8.14 3.98 -21.83
C LEU A 52 -7.71 5.13 -22.74
N VAL A 53 -6.67 5.88 -22.37
CA VAL A 53 -6.17 7.01 -23.16
C VAL A 53 -5.74 6.57 -24.55
N VAL A 54 -4.98 5.48 -24.65
CA VAL A 54 -4.57 4.91 -25.94
C VAL A 54 -5.80 4.48 -26.76
N GLY A 55 -6.78 3.82 -26.14
CA GLY A 55 -8.03 3.44 -26.81
C GLY A 55 -8.80 4.65 -27.35
N LEU A 56 -8.90 5.73 -26.58
CA LEU A 56 -9.56 6.96 -27.02
C LEU A 56 -8.81 7.64 -28.19
N ILE A 57 -7.48 7.62 -28.18
CA ILE A 57 -6.67 8.12 -29.31
C ILE A 57 -6.96 7.29 -30.57
N VAL A 58 -6.99 5.97 -30.47
CA VAL A 58 -7.30 5.08 -31.61
C VAL A 58 -8.73 5.28 -32.12
N ALA A 59 -9.70 5.48 -31.22
CA ALA A 59 -11.07 5.82 -31.59
C ALA A 59 -11.13 7.14 -32.36
N PHE A 60 -10.47 8.17 -31.84
CA PHE A 60 -10.44 9.48 -32.48
C PHE A 60 -9.85 9.41 -33.89
N VAL A 61 -8.69 8.75 -34.02
CA VAL A 61 -8.05 8.52 -35.32
C VAL A 61 -8.97 7.74 -36.27
N SER A 62 -9.64 6.68 -35.80
CA SER A 62 -10.58 5.91 -36.63
C SER A 62 -11.71 6.76 -37.18
N VAL A 63 -12.29 7.65 -36.38
CA VAL A 63 -13.37 8.53 -36.84
C VAL A 63 -12.84 9.62 -37.77
N TRP A 64 -11.67 10.17 -37.46
CA TRP A 64 -11.04 11.21 -38.26
C TRP A 64 -10.71 10.75 -39.69
N PHE A 65 -10.23 9.51 -39.84
CA PHE A 65 -9.96 8.89 -41.15
C PHE A 65 -11.17 8.15 -41.72
N GLY A 66 -12.26 8.02 -40.96
CA GLY A 66 -13.49 7.37 -41.40
C GLY A 66 -14.19 8.17 -42.50
N SER A 67 -14.84 7.47 -43.44
CA SER A 67 -15.67 8.14 -44.44
C SER A 67 -16.85 8.82 -43.74
N GLY A 68 -16.96 10.14 -43.86
CA GLY A 68 -18.09 10.89 -43.33
C GLY A 68 -19.40 10.35 -43.90
N ASN A 69 -20.28 9.88 -43.03
CA ASN A 69 -21.63 9.48 -43.41
C ASN A 69 -22.59 10.64 -43.10
N PRO A 70 -23.32 11.19 -44.08
CA PRO A 70 -24.21 12.34 -43.85
C PRO A 70 -25.35 12.03 -42.86
N SER A 71 -25.65 10.76 -42.61
CA SER A 71 -26.69 10.34 -41.66
C SER A 71 -26.26 10.39 -40.20
N TYR A 72 -24.95 10.49 -39.90
CA TYR A 72 -24.44 10.44 -38.54
C TYR A 72 -23.47 11.58 -38.25
N THR A 73 -23.66 12.24 -37.10
CA THR A 73 -22.73 13.28 -36.64
C THR A 73 -21.42 12.66 -36.16
N PHE A 74 -20.33 13.42 -36.28
CA PHE A 74 -19.01 13.02 -35.78
C PHE A 74 -19.06 12.59 -34.32
N GLU A 75 -19.73 13.37 -33.47
CA GLU A 75 -19.83 13.12 -32.02
C GLU A 75 -20.54 11.81 -31.71
N ALA A 76 -21.61 11.47 -32.44
CA ALA A 76 -22.34 10.21 -32.23
C ALA A 76 -21.48 9.00 -32.60
N VAL A 77 -20.80 9.05 -33.75
CA VAL A 77 -19.91 7.97 -34.20
C VAL A 77 -18.70 7.84 -33.27
N PHE A 78 -18.09 8.96 -32.91
CA PHE A 78 -16.97 9.01 -31.97
C PHE A 78 -17.37 8.46 -30.60
N GLY A 79 -18.52 8.85 -30.05
CA GLY A 79 -18.96 8.38 -28.74
C GLY A 79 -19.07 6.85 -28.67
N VAL A 80 -19.70 6.22 -29.67
CA VAL A 80 -19.84 4.76 -29.72
C VAL A 80 -18.48 4.07 -29.88
N ILE A 81 -17.65 4.54 -30.81
CA ILE A 81 -16.33 3.95 -31.08
C ILE A 81 -15.39 4.16 -29.88
N ALA A 82 -15.42 5.32 -29.24
CA ALA A 82 -14.65 5.65 -28.04
C ALA A 82 -14.98 4.73 -26.86
N VAL A 83 -16.25 4.38 -26.65
CA VAL A 83 -16.64 3.42 -25.62
C VAL A 83 -16.07 2.03 -25.91
N ILE A 84 -16.16 1.57 -27.17
CA ILE A 84 -15.64 0.26 -27.58
C ILE A 84 -14.12 0.20 -27.40
N PHE A 85 -13.38 1.11 -28.03
CA PHE A 85 -11.91 1.13 -27.94
C PHE A 85 -11.43 1.50 -26.54
N GLY A 86 -12.14 2.34 -25.82
CA GLY A 86 -11.84 2.68 -24.42
C GLY A 86 -11.97 1.45 -23.51
N ALA A 87 -13.04 0.66 -23.66
CA ALA A 87 -13.23 -0.57 -22.89
C ALA A 87 -12.17 -1.62 -23.22
N VAL A 88 -11.90 -1.86 -24.52
CA VAL A 88 -10.87 -2.80 -24.97
C VAL A 88 -9.48 -2.34 -24.52
N GLY A 89 -9.15 -1.06 -24.70
CA GLY A 89 -7.89 -0.47 -24.28
C GLY A 89 -7.68 -0.56 -22.78
N THR A 90 -8.71 -0.25 -21.99
CA THR A 90 -8.68 -0.39 -20.53
C THR A 90 -8.46 -1.84 -20.11
N ALA A 91 -9.14 -2.80 -20.75
CA ALA A 91 -8.97 -4.22 -20.47
C ALA A 91 -7.53 -4.66 -20.77
N LEU A 92 -6.99 -4.32 -21.94
CA LEU A 92 -5.59 -4.61 -22.30
C LEU A 92 -4.60 -3.95 -21.32
N GLY A 93 -4.87 -2.71 -20.93
CA GLY A 93 -4.12 -1.99 -19.90
C GLY A 93 -4.15 -2.72 -18.57
N ALA A 94 -5.32 -3.16 -18.09
CA ALA A 94 -5.45 -3.95 -16.88
C ALA A 94 -4.67 -5.26 -16.96
N LEU A 95 -4.74 -5.97 -18.08
CA LEU A 95 -4.00 -7.22 -18.31
C LEU A 95 -2.48 -6.99 -18.26
N LEU A 96 -1.98 -5.94 -18.91
CA LEU A 96 -0.57 -5.54 -18.84
C LEU A 96 -0.18 -5.16 -17.40
N GLY A 97 -0.98 -4.35 -16.73
CA GLY A 97 -0.76 -3.96 -15.35
C GLY A 97 -0.67 -5.17 -14.44
N LEU A 98 -1.59 -6.14 -14.58
CA LEU A 98 -1.61 -7.37 -13.76
C LEU A 98 -0.40 -8.25 -14.05
N TRP A 99 0.06 -8.29 -15.30
CA TRP A 99 1.25 -9.03 -15.67
C TRP A 99 2.52 -8.41 -15.07
N LEU A 100 2.65 -7.08 -15.09
CA LEU A 100 3.75 -6.36 -14.46
C LEU A 100 3.70 -6.44 -12.93
N ASP A 101 2.52 -6.32 -12.35
CA ASP A 101 2.31 -6.45 -10.91
C ASP A 101 2.68 -7.85 -10.41
N ARG A 102 2.30 -8.91 -11.14
CA ARG A 102 2.75 -10.30 -10.89
C ARG A 102 4.27 -10.45 -10.88
N ARG A 103 5.00 -9.68 -11.69
CA ARG A 103 6.47 -9.69 -11.70
C ARG A 103 7.06 -8.88 -10.54
N SER A 104 6.39 -7.81 -10.13
CA SER A 104 6.83 -6.94 -9.04
C SER A 104 6.70 -7.60 -7.66
N VAL A 105 5.60 -8.32 -7.41
CA VAL A 105 5.41 -9.05 -6.13
C VAL A 105 6.55 -10.05 -5.88
N LYS A 106 7.15 -10.62 -6.92
CA LYS A 106 8.29 -11.54 -6.80
C LYS A 106 9.62 -10.86 -6.46
N LYS A 107 9.74 -9.54 -6.69
CA LYS A 107 10.99 -8.78 -6.49
C LYS A 107 11.02 -7.96 -5.20
N ALA A 108 9.97 -7.98 -4.38
CA ALA A 108 10.00 -7.42 -3.02
C ALA A 108 10.84 -8.31 -2.08
N ARG A 109 12.10 -8.55 -2.43
CA ARG A 109 13.11 -9.11 -1.53
C ARG A 109 13.76 -7.96 -0.77
N ILE A 110 13.47 -7.92 0.53
CA ILE A 110 14.44 -7.62 1.59
C ILE A 110 15.15 -6.26 1.47
N ALA A 111 14.48 -5.18 1.88
CA ALA A 111 15.20 -4.04 2.45
C ALA A 111 15.33 -4.31 3.96
N ARG A 112 16.45 -4.93 4.35
CA ARG A 112 16.90 -4.99 5.74
C ARG A 112 17.31 -3.56 6.10
N VAL A 113 16.67 -2.97 7.10
CA VAL A 113 17.16 -1.74 7.74
C VAL A 113 18.16 -2.20 8.80
N GLU A 114 19.42 -1.84 8.61
CA GLU A 114 20.44 -1.91 9.66
C GLU A 114 20.06 -0.85 10.71
N PRO A 115 19.91 -1.18 12.00
CA PRO A 115 19.91 -0.14 13.02
C PRO A 115 21.28 0.57 12.96
N GLU A 116 21.29 1.88 12.74
CA GLU A 116 22.52 2.66 12.94
C GLU A 116 22.80 2.75 14.45
N ASP A 117 24.07 2.50 14.78
CA ASP A 117 24.65 2.40 16.13
C ASP A 117 24.60 3.72 16.93
#